data_AF-A0A1A8IQ01-F1
#
_entry.id   AF-A0A1A8IQ01-F1
#
_cell.length_a   1.000
_cell.length_b   1.000
_cell.length_c   1.000
_cell.angle_alpha   90.00
_cell.angle_beta   90.00
_cell.angle_gamma   90.00
#
_symmetry.space_group_name_H-M   'P 1'
#
loop_
_entity.id
_entity.type
_entity.pdbx_description
1 polymer ?
#
loop_
_entity_poly.entity_id
_entity_poly.type
_entity_poly.pdbx_seq_one_letter_code
_entity_poly.pdbx_strand_id
1 'polypeptide(L)'
;LSGAMAAQLVVALLAFTSLSVASELDCKELVKPLLLDSHSPIYGKWVLHVGTWDKQGLQSDLSSVNSSWVELSPSSDSGVITVYWADRLKDDKCLQGPANATVSGTTSHTTFVINGHTSYHDGKYYETCSDCLLSEDTTLLPDGKSKGRYLFLFTRTGNLEPSELDTYKKQAECLKFLPEYHFGSTHLCPDERESASPSISNTESDQTEENTDVSPQ
;
A
#
# COMPACT_ATOMS: atom_id res chain seq x y z
N LEU A 1 -26.75 -12.51 -47.68
CA LEU A 1 -27.05 -11.34 -46.84
C LEU A 1 -27.50 -10.20 -47.75
N SER A 2 -28.58 -9.47 -47.44
CA SER A 2 -28.92 -8.27 -48.21
C SER A 2 -27.87 -7.18 -47.94
N GLY A 3 -27.70 -6.22 -48.87
CA GLY A 3 -26.73 -5.11 -48.72
C GLY A 3 -26.92 -4.30 -47.44
N ALA A 4 -28.16 -4.20 -46.93
CA ALA A 4 -28.47 -3.52 -45.67
C ALA A 4 -27.91 -4.26 -44.43
N MET A 5 -27.96 -5.60 -44.42
CA MET A 5 -27.41 -6.42 -43.33
C MET A 5 -25.88 -6.31 -43.27
N ALA A 6 -25.22 -6.29 -44.43
CA ALA A 6 -23.77 -6.11 -44.50
C ALA A 6 -23.31 -4.73 -44.01
N ALA A 7 -24.04 -3.66 -44.38
CA ALA A 7 -23.73 -2.31 -43.90
C ALA A 7 -23.89 -2.16 -42.38
N GLN A 8 -24.94 -2.76 -41.79
CA GLN A 8 -25.14 -2.75 -40.33
C GLN A 8 -24.04 -3.50 -39.58
N LEU A 9 -23.59 -4.64 -40.10
CA LEU A 9 -22.47 -5.40 -39.55
C LEU A 9 -21.18 -4.57 -39.55
N VAL A 10 -20.87 -3.88 -40.65
CA VAL A 10 -19.67 -3.03 -40.76
C VAL A 10 -19.73 -1.86 -39.78
N VAL A 11 -20.88 -1.19 -39.64
CA VAL A 11 -21.05 -0.09 -38.68
C VAL A 11 -20.90 -0.60 -37.24
N ALA A 12 -21.49 -1.75 -36.90
CA ALA A 12 -21.33 -2.36 -35.59
C ALA A 12 -19.86 -2.70 -35.30
N LEU A 13 -19.16 -3.33 -36.26
CA LEU A 13 -17.73 -3.64 -36.15
C LEU A 13 -16.89 -2.39 -35.91
N LEU A 14 -17.12 -1.31 -36.67
CA LEU A 14 -16.40 -0.04 -36.51
C LEU A 14 -16.68 0.62 -35.16
N ALA A 15 -17.93 0.58 -34.68
CA ALA A 15 -18.30 1.09 -33.37
C ALA A 15 -17.58 0.30 -32.27
N PHE A 16 -17.60 -1.03 -32.32
CA PHE A 16 -16.87 -1.88 -31.38
C PHE A 16 -15.37 -1.61 -31.40
N THR A 17 -14.74 -1.50 -32.58
CA THR A 17 -13.29 -1.20 -32.65
C THR A 17 -12.98 0.19 -32.10
N SER A 18 -13.83 1.19 -32.35
CA SER A 18 -13.63 2.53 -31.81
C SER A 18 -13.74 2.59 -30.28
N LEU A 19 -14.71 1.87 -29.69
CA LEU A 19 -14.88 1.75 -28.25
C LEU A 19 -13.69 1.05 -27.60
N SER A 20 -13.18 -0.03 -28.22
CA SER A 20 -12.01 -0.74 -27.72
C SER A 20 -10.76 0.15 -27.72
N VAL A 21 -10.50 0.88 -28.80
CA VAL A 21 -9.35 1.80 -28.89
C VAL A 21 -9.46 2.93 -27.88
N ALA A 22 -10.65 3.51 -27.70
CA ALA A 22 -10.88 4.53 -26.67
C ALA A 22 -10.61 3.98 -25.26
N SER A 23 -11.11 2.78 -24.95
CA SER A 23 -10.88 2.14 -23.64
C SER A 23 -9.40 1.82 -23.37
N GLU A 24 -8.63 1.45 -24.40
CA GLU A 24 -7.20 1.19 -24.28
C GLU A 24 -6.43 2.49 -24.00
N LEU A 25 -6.82 3.59 -24.66
CA LEU A 25 -6.23 4.90 -24.45
C LEU A 25 -6.52 5.40 -23.02
N ASP A 26 -7.77 5.26 -22.56
CA ASP A 26 -8.18 5.63 -21.20
C ASP A 26 -7.43 4.80 -20.16
N CYS A 27 -7.28 3.49 -20.39
CA CYS A 27 -6.54 2.63 -19.46
C CYS A 27 -5.05 2.97 -19.40
N LYS A 28 -4.43 3.33 -20.52
CA LYS A 28 -3.01 3.74 -20.53
C LYS A 28 -2.76 4.98 -19.68
N GLU A 29 -3.69 5.92 -19.68
CA GLU A 29 -3.60 7.11 -18.83
C GLU A 29 -3.89 6.78 -17.35
N LEU A 30 -4.94 6.00 -17.10
CA LEU A 30 -5.36 5.63 -15.74
C LEU A 30 -4.32 4.78 -14.99
N VAL A 31 -3.57 3.92 -15.68
CA VAL A 31 -2.58 3.01 -15.06
C VAL A 31 -1.14 3.47 -15.31
N LYS A 32 -0.93 4.79 -15.40
CA LYS A 32 0.38 5.37 -15.58
C LYS A 32 1.28 5.01 -14.37
N PRO A 33 2.41 4.32 -14.60
CA PRO A 33 3.32 3.95 -13.51
C PRO A 33 3.95 5.19 -12.87
N LEU A 34 4.12 5.13 -11.56
CA LEU A 34 4.79 6.16 -10.79
C LEU A 34 6.30 5.86 -10.69
N LEU A 35 7.13 6.87 -10.95
CA LEU A 35 8.59 6.73 -10.83
C LEU A 35 9.01 6.78 -9.35
N LEU A 36 9.81 5.80 -8.94
CA LEU A 36 10.28 5.66 -7.57
C LEU A 36 11.67 6.31 -7.41
N ASP A 37 11.74 7.38 -6.65
CA ASP A 37 12.97 8.05 -6.23
C ASP A 37 12.81 8.70 -4.84
N SER A 38 13.86 9.34 -4.34
CA SER A 38 13.88 9.96 -3.00
C SER A 38 12.94 11.17 -2.83
N HIS A 39 12.32 11.66 -3.90
CA HIS A 39 11.32 12.74 -3.89
C HIS A 39 9.91 12.26 -4.26
N SER A 40 9.73 10.94 -4.39
CA SER A 40 8.46 10.34 -4.75
C SER A 40 7.34 10.72 -3.75
N PRO A 41 6.11 11.02 -4.21
CA PRO A 41 5.01 11.41 -3.34
C PRO A 41 4.49 10.27 -2.45
N ILE A 42 5.01 9.05 -2.63
CA ILE A 42 4.63 7.86 -1.85
C ILE A 42 5.10 7.91 -0.40
N TYR A 43 5.99 8.84 -0.03
CA TYR A 43 6.55 8.86 1.32
C TYR A 43 5.55 9.38 2.38
N GLY A 44 5.78 8.94 3.61
CA GLY A 44 4.95 9.17 4.77
C GLY A 44 3.98 8.03 5.07
N LYS A 45 3.05 8.30 5.98
CA LYS A 45 2.07 7.34 6.49
C LYS A 45 0.81 7.29 5.62
N TRP A 46 0.27 6.08 5.47
CA TRP A 46 -0.87 5.74 4.62
C TRP A 46 -1.74 4.67 5.30
N VAL A 47 -3.06 4.83 5.19
CA VAL A 47 -4.07 3.95 5.78
C VAL A 47 -4.84 3.25 4.68
N LEU A 48 -4.97 1.92 4.78
CA LEU A 48 -5.67 1.12 3.78
C LEU A 48 -7.15 1.52 3.74
N HIS A 49 -7.62 1.97 2.57
CA HIS A 49 -9.03 2.24 2.34
C HIS A 49 -9.71 1.05 1.68
N VAL A 50 -9.15 0.55 0.57
CA VAL A 50 -9.75 -0.56 -0.21
C VAL A 50 -8.68 -1.40 -0.87
N GLY A 51 -8.93 -2.70 -1.01
CA GLY A 51 -8.12 -3.63 -1.79
C GLY A 51 -8.96 -4.59 -2.64
N THR A 52 -8.35 -5.10 -3.71
CA THR A 52 -8.89 -6.15 -4.58
C THR A 52 -7.79 -7.15 -4.98
N TRP A 53 -8.15 -8.26 -5.60
CA TRP A 53 -7.28 -9.39 -5.95
C TRP A 53 -7.56 -9.92 -7.37
N ASP A 54 -6.57 -10.58 -7.98
CA ASP A 54 -6.65 -10.98 -9.40
C ASP A 54 -7.07 -12.45 -9.63
N LYS A 55 -7.01 -13.30 -8.60
CA LYS A 55 -7.35 -14.73 -8.69
C LYS A 55 -8.35 -15.14 -7.62
N GLN A 56 -9.25 -16.05 -8.00
CA GLN A 56 -10.16 -16.69 -7.05
C GLN A 56 -9.38 -17.40 -5.94
N GLY A 57 -9.86 -17.28 -4.70
CA GLY A 57 -9.23 -17.87 -3.50
C GLY A 57 -8.34 -16.90 -2.71
N LEU A 58 -7.86 -15.81 -3.32
CA LEU A 58 -7.03 -14.81 -2.64
C LEU A 58 -7.81 -13.87 -1.72
N GLN A 59 -9.14 -13.84 -1.87
CA GLN A 59 -10.02 -13.07 -0.98
C GLN A 59 -9.76 -13.32 0.50
N SER A 60 -9.49 -14.58 0.87
CA SER A 60 -9.32 -14.99 2.27
C SER A 60 -8.07 -14.38 2.92
N ASP A 61 -7.00 -14.19 2.15
CA ASP A 61 -5.77 -13.53 2.62
C ASP A 61 -6.08 -12.09 3.02
N LEU A 62 -6.71 -11.33 2.12
CA LEU A 62 -7.00 -9.91 2.35
C LEU A 62 -8.08 -9.69 3.43
N SER A 63 -9.14 -10.51 3.40
CA SER A 63 -10.23 -10.38 4.36
C SER A 63 -9.87 -10.88 5.76
N SER A 64 -8.67 -11.39 6.01
CA SER A 64 -8.16 -11.68 7.36
C SER A 64 -7.75 -10.42 8.14
N VAL A 65 -7.55 -9.30 7.44
CA VAL A 65 -7.10 -8.01 7.98
C VAL A 65 -8.28 -7.04 8.10
N ASN A 66 -8.52 -6.51 9.30
CA ASN A 66 -9.57 -5.51 9.59
C ASN A 66 -9.14 -4.08 9.20
N SER A 67 -7.88 -3.74 9.44
CA SER A 67 -7.30 -2.45 9.08
C SER A 67 -5.80 -2.60 8.89
N SER A 68 -5.21 -1.75 8.06
CA SER A 68 -3.77 -1.72 7.84
C SER A 68 -3.30 -0.28 7.68
N TRP A 69 -2.09 0.00 8.12
CA TRP A 69 -1.37 1.20 7.72
C TRP A 69 0.09 0.88 7.42
N VAL A 70 0.66 1.66 6.51
CA VAL A 70 2.08 1.60 6.14
C VAL A 70 2.69 2.98 6.24
N GLU A 71 3.97 3.04 6.57
CA GLU A 71 4.78 4.24 6.45
C GLU A 71 5.99 3.93 5.57
N LEU A 72 6.16 4.74 4.54
CA LEU A 72 7.26 4.63 3.59
C LEU A 72 8.22 5.80 3.80
N SER A 73 9.51 5.53 3.92
CA SER A 73 10.54 6.57 4.01
C SER A 73 11.73 6.28 3.09
N PRO A 74 12.38 7.31 2.54
CA PRO A 74 13.61 7.11 1.79
C PRO A 74 14.72 6.62 2.72
N SER A 75 15.53 5.67 2.26
CA SER A 75 16.77 5.28 2.95
C SER A 75 17.94 6.19 2.55
N SER A 76 19.01 6.18 3.33
CA SER A 76 20.31 6.74 2.92
C SER A 76 20.91 5.98 1.73
N ASP A 77 20.54 4.72 1.56
CA ASP A 77 20.99 3.89 0.45
C ASP A 77 20.12 4.16 -0.78
N SER A 78 20.75 4.59 -1.87
CA SER A 78 20.07 4.86 -3.14
C SER A 78 19.28 3.63 -3.61
N GLY A 79 18.01 3.82 -3.94
CA GLY A 79 17.13 2.75 -4.41
C GLY A 79 16.60 1.84 -3.30
N VAL A 80 16.70 2.22 -2.01
CA VAL A 80 16.06 1.49 -0.90
C VAL A 80 14.98 2.36 -0.26
N ILE A 81 13.80 1.77 -0.10
CA ILE A 81 12.68 2.34 0.66
C ILE A 81 12.57 1.56 1.97
N THR A 82 12.55 2.27 3.09
CA THR A 82 12.20 1.67 4.38
C THR A 82 10.69 1.65 4.52
N VAL A 83 10.16 0.49 4.93
CA VAL A 83 8.75 0.23 5.12
C VAL A 83 8.52 -0.10 6.58
N TYR A 84 7.59 0.59 7.22
CA TYR A 84 7.01 0.13 8.47
C TYR A 84 5.53 -0.17 8.23
N TRP A 85 5.07 -1.34 8.63
CA TRP A 85 3.70 -1.78 8.39
C TRP A 85 3.05 -2.22 9.69
N ALA A 86 1.74 -2.06 9.79
CA ALA A 86 0.95 -2.55 10.90
C ALA A 86 -0.44 -2.97 10.44
N ASP A 87 -0.78 -4.22 10.76
CA ASP A 87 -2.05 -4.86 10.42
C ASP A 87 -2.80 -5.24 11.70
N ARG A 88 -4.08 -4.86 11.76
CA ARG A 88 -5.04 -5.37 12.74
C ARG A 88 -5.77 -6.56 12.14
N LEU A 89 -5.63 -7.72 12.75
CA LEU A 89 -6.34 -8.93 12.35
C LEU A 89 -7.79 -8.94 12.87
N LYS A 90 -8.58 -9.88 12.37
CA LYS A 90 -9.98 -10.08 12.77
C LYS A 90 -10.21 -10.39 14.26
N ASP A 91 -9.21 -10.94 14.93
CA ASP A 91 -9.22 -11.23 16.38
C ASP A 91 -8.69 -10.05 17.22
N ASP A 92 -8.63 -8.85 16.63
CA ASP A 92 -8.09 -7.61 17.20
C ASP A 92 -6.60 -7.65 17.55
N LYS A 93 -5.88 -8.70 17.15
CA LYS A 93 -4.44 -8.77 17.29
C LYS A 93 -3.75 -7.82 16.31
N CYS A 94 -2.76 -7.09 16.81
CA CYS A 94 -1.86 -6.28 15.99
C CYS A 94 -0.61 -7.08 15.59
N LEU A 95 -0.25 -7.02 14.32
CA LEU A 95 1.03 -7.44 13.78
C LEU A 95 1.68 -6.22 13.16
N GLN A 96 2.94 -5.96 13.47
CA GLN A 96 3.67 -4.84 12.88
C GLN A 96 5.16 -5.13 12.80
N GLY A 97 5.85 -4.41 11.93
CA GLY A 97 7.30 -4.53 11.85
C GLY A 97 7.94 -3.71 10.74
N PRO A 98 9.28 -3.67 10.74
CA PRO A 98 10.04 -3.07 9.65
C PRO A 98 10.22 -4.06 8.48
N ALA A 99 10.35 -3.50 7.28
CA ALA A 99 10.85 -4.17 6.10
C ALA A 99 11.64 -3.16 5.24
N ASN A 100 12.44 -3.67 4.31
CA ASN A 100 13.11 -2.85 3.30
C ASN A 100 12.67 -3.32 1.92
N ALA A 101 12.42 -2.35 1.05
CA ALA A 101 12.09 -2.58 -0.34
C ALA A 101 13.23 -2.04 -1.23
N THR A 102 13.80 -2.88 -2.08
CA THR A 102 14.80 -2.45 -3.07
C THR A 102 14.13 -2.12 -4.39
N VAL A 103 14.51 -1.02 -5.02
CA VAL A 103 13.88 -0.53 -6.25
C VAL A 103 14.73 -0.92 -7.46
N SER A 104 14.08 -1.55 -8.44
CA SER A 104 14.63 -1.87 -9.75
C SER A 104 13.69 -1.35 -10.84
N GLY A 105 14.05 -0.20 -11.43
CA GLY A 105 13.17 0.50 -12.38
C GLY A 105 11.90 1.01 -11.70
N THR A 106 10.74 0.49 -12.10
CA THR A 106 9.42 0.84 -11.53
C THR A 106 8.89 -0.21 -10.56
N THR A 107 9.69 -1.23 -10.25
CA THR A 107 9.31 -2.31 -9.35
C THR A 107 10.09 -2.21 -8.04
N SER A 108 9.42 -2.38 -6.91
CA SER A 108 10.05 -2.56 -5.60
C SER A 108 10.03 -4.02 -5.18
N HIS A 109 11.13 -4.55 -4.66
CA HIS A 109 11.23 -5.92 -4.17
C HIS A 109 11.32 -5.90 -2.65
N THR A 110 10.36 -6.52 -1.99
CA THR A 110 10.24 -6.52 -0.52
C THR A 110 10.20 -7.94 0.01
N THR A 111 10.85 -8.16 1.15
CA THR A 111 10.72 -9.39 1.93
C THR A 111 10.12 -9.06 3.28
N PHE A 112 8.99 -9.68 3.60
CA PHE A 112 8.38 -9.58 4.93
C PHE A 112 8.69 -10.84 5.72
N VAL A 113 8.99 -10.65 7.01
CA VAL A 113 9.20 -11.75 7.96
C VAL A 113 8.21 -11.54 9.10
N ILE A 114 7.17 -12.37 9.14
CA ILE A 114 6.07 -12.26 10.10
C ILE A 114 5.99 -13.57 10.88
N ASN A 115 6.19 -13.51 12.20
CA ASN A 115 6.14 -14.69 13.08
C ASN A 115 7.01 -15.87 12.58
N GLY A 116 8.17 -15.59 11.98
CA GLY A 116 9.07 -16.61 11.42
C GLY A 116 8.71 -17.12 10.03
N HIS A 117 7.63 -16.62 9.43
CA HIS A 117 7.27 -16.89 8.03
C HIS A 117 7.81 -15.79 7.12
N THR A 118 8.47 -16.20 6.04
CA THR A 118 9.01 -15.30 5.02
C THR A 118 8.09 -15.26 3.81
N SER A 119 7.76 -14.07 3.34
CA SER A 119 7.06 -13.84 2.07
C SER A 119 7.82 -12.84 1.19
N TYR A 120 7.75 -13.04 -0.12
CA TYR A 120 8.46 -12.27 -1.13
C TYR A 120 7.46 -11.54 -2.02
N HIS A 121 7.73 -10.26 -2.29
CA HIS A 121 6.76 -9.36 -2.88
C HIS A 121 7.41 -8.45 -3.92
N ASP A 122 6.74 -8.35 -5.08
CA ASP A 122 7.05 -7.34 -6.09
C ASP A 122 5.94 -6.28 -6.08
N GLY A 123 6.30 -5.06 -5.70
CA GLY A 123 5.42 -3.91 -5.64
C GLY A 123 5.54 -3.01 -6.88
N LYS A 124 4.42 -2.49 -7.37
CA LYS A 124 4.35 -1.41 -8.36
C LYS A 124 3.45 -0.30 -7.85
N TYR A 125 3.71 0.92 -8.30
CA TYR A 125 2.95 2.10 -7.89
C TYR A 125 2.45 2.84 -9.11
N TYR A 126 1.29 3.47 -8.98
CA TYR A 126 0.59 4.15 -10.07
C TYR A 126 0.20 5.56 -9.66
N GLU A 127 0.18 6.47 -10.63
CA GLU A 127 -0.38 7.81 -10.43
C GLU A 127 -1.89 7.69 -10.09
N THR A 128 -2.35 8.51 -9.14
CA THR A 128 -3.74 8.52 -8.65
C THR A 128 -4.05 9.87 -7.99
N CYS A 129 -4.97 9.94 -7.02
CA CYS A 129 -5.26 11.14 -6.26
C CYS A 129 -4.04 11.64 -5.44
N SER A 130 -3.98 12.94 -5.11
CA SER A 130 -2.84 13.54 -4.41
C SER A 130 -2.66 13.04 -2.97
N ASP A 131 -3.75 12.64 -2.33
CA ASP A 131 -3.78 12.09 -0.97
C ASP A 131 -4.04 10.58 -0.97
N CYS A 132 -3.64 9.91 -2.06
CA CYS A 132 -3.75 8.47 -2.26
C CYS A 132 -2.39 7.83 -2.57
N LEU A 133 -2.24 6.57 -2.16
CA LEU A 133 -1.18 5.68 -2.59
C LEU A 133 -1.82 4.45 -3.23
N LEU A 134 -1.67 4.32 -4.54
CA LEU A 134 -2.11 3.14 -5.29
C LEU A 134 -0.93 2.20 -5.51
N SER A 135 -1.03 1.00 -4.95
CA SER A 135 0.03 -0.01 -5.00
C SER A 135 -0.52 -1.36 -5.47
N GLU A 136 0.13 -1.95 -6.49
CA GLU A 136 -0.03 -3.36 -6.84
C GLU A 136 1.03 -4.17 -6.11
N ASP A 137 0.62 -5.19 -5.36
CA ASP A 137 1.50 -6.15 -4.69
C ASP A 137 1.37 -7.52 -5.35
N THR A 138 2.49 -8.07 -5.83
CA THR A 138 2.56 -9.44 -6.33
C THR A 138 3.25 -10.31 -5.31
N THR A 139 2.50 -11.21 -4.67
CA THR A 139 3.08 -12.22 -3.78
C THR A 139 3.73 -13.33 -4.62
N LEU A 140 4.98 -13.66 -4.30
CA LEU A 140 5.77 -14.69 -4.97
C LEU A 140 5.85 -15.97 -4.15
N LEU A 141 5.84 -17.11 -4.85
CA LEU A 141 6.16 -18.42 -4.31
C LEU A 141 7.69 -18.59 -4.20
N PRO A 142 8.19 -19.57 -3.43
CA PRO A 142 9.64 -19.82 -3.31
C PRO A 142 10.36 -20.11 -4.64
N ASP A 143 9.63 -20.57 -5.66
CA ASP A 143 10.16 -20.79 -7.01
C ASP A 143 10.13 -19.52 -7.89
N GLY A 144 9.77 -18.37 -7.31
CA GLY A 144 9.70 -17.07 -7.97
C GLY A 144 8.43 -16.85 -8.80
N LYS A 145 7.50 -17.82 -8.88
CA LYS A 145 6.24 -17.63 -9.60
C LYS A 145 5.26 -16.80 -8.78
N SER A 146 4.42 -16.02 -9.48
CA SER A 146 3.33 -15.29 -8.83
C SER A 146 2.29 -16.24 -8.24
N LYS A 147 2.11 -16.18 -6.91
CA LYS A 147 0.95 -16.73 -6.20
C LYS A 147 -0.31 -15.99 -6.68
N GLY A 148 -0.23 -14.67 -6.72
CA GLY A 148 -1.22 -13.78 -7.31
C GLY A 148 -0.92 -12.34 -6.95
N ARG A 149 -1.87 -11.45 -7.26
CA ARG A 149 -1.70 -10.01 -7.11
C ARG A 149 -2.83 -9.41 -6.30
N TYR A 150 -2.51 -8.32 -5.63
CA TYR A 150 -3.43 -7.45 -4.95
C TYR A 150 -3.25 -6.02 -5.45
N LEU A 151 -4.33 -5.25 -5.48
CA LEU A 151 -4.28 -3.82 -5.75
C LEU A 151 -4.88 -3.09 -4.57
N PHE A 152 -4.07 -2.30 -3.90
CA PHE A 152 -4.41 -1.57 -2.70
C PHE A 152 -4.46 -0.07 -2.96
N LEU A 153 -5.50 0.57 -2.46
CA LEU A 153 -5.58 2.01 -2.35
C LEU A 153 -5.50 2.38 -0.88
N PHE A 154 -4.42 3.07 -0.53
CA PHE A 154 -4.28 3.71 0.76
C PHE A 154 -4.53 5.21 0.63
N THR A 155 -4.92 5.84 1.74
CA THR A 155 -5.15 7.29 1.83
C THR A 155 -4.46 7.84 3.06
N ARG A 156 -4.32 9.17 3.15
CA ARG A 156 -3.70 9.78 4.34
C ARG A 156 -4.47 9.54 5.64
N THR A 157 -5.81 9.40 5.57
CA THR A 157 -6.68 9.36 6.76
C THR A 157 -7.54 8.11 6.87
N GLY A 158 -7.56 7.26 5.84
CA GLY A 158 -8.50 6.15 5.70
C GLY A 158 -9.84 6.55 5.05
N ASN A 159 -10.06 7.83 4.77
CA ASN A 159 -11.25 8.32 4.06
C ASN A 159 -10.93 8.60 2.58
N LEU A 160 -11.94 8.50 1.72
CA LEU A 160 -11.80 8.64 0.28
C LEU A 160 -13.09 9.23 -0.31
N GLU A 161 -12.97 10.15 -1.27
CA GLU A 161 -14.13 10.68 -1.97
C GLU A 161 -14.73 9.65 -2.94
N PRO A 162 -16.05 9.62 -3.15
CA PRO A 162 -16.69 8.64 -4.04
C PRO A 162 -16.13 8.65 -5.47
N SER A 163 -15.77 9.83 -6.00
CA SER A 163 -15.18 9.95 -7.34
C SER A 163 -13.77 9.34 -7.43
N GLU A 164 -13.00 9.38 -6.35
CA GLU A 164 -11.67 8.78 -6.27
C GLU A 164 -11.80 7.25 -6.17
N LEU A 165 -12.81 6.75 -5.44
CA LEU A 165 -13.14 5.33 -5.42
C LEU A 165 -13.53 4.82 -6.81
N ASP A 166 -14.31 5.56 -7.57
CA ASP A 166 -14.68 5.17 -8.94
C ASP A 166 -13.47 5.18 -9.89
N THR A 167 -12.52 6.10 -9.67
CA THR A 167 -11.23 6.09 -10.38
C THR A 167 -10.44 4.81 -10.06
N TYR A 168 -10.34 4.43 -8.78
CA TYR A 168 -9.71 3.18 -8.37
C TYR A 168 -10.36 1.94 -9.01
N LYS A 169 -11.68 1.87 -9.06
CA LYS A 169 -12.39 0.75 -9.71
C LYS A 169 -12.04 0.62 -11.19
N LYS A 170 -11.96 1.75 -11.91
CA LYS A 170 -11.52 1.76 -13.32
C LYS A 170 -10.06 1.35 -13.46
N GLN A 171 -9.18 1.81 -12.57
CA GLN A 171 -7.78 1.38 -12.54
C GLN A 171 -7.67 -0.15 -12.33
N ALA A 172 -8.44 -0.70 -11.39
CA ALA A 172 -8.52 -2.14 -11.15
C ALA A 172 -9.00 -2.93 -12.38
N GLU A 173 -10.03 -2.43 -13.08
CA GLU A 173 -10.54 -3.03 -14.32
C GLU A 173 -9.49 -3.01 -15.45
N CYS A 174 -8.79 -1.88 -15.62
CA CYS A 174 -7.70 -1.75 -16.58
C CYS A 174 -6.58 -2.76 -16.30
N LEU A 175 -6.25 -2.99 -15.02
CA LEU A 175 -5.24 -3.95 -14.56
C LEU A 175 -5.75 -5.40 -14.44
N LYS A 176 -7.02 -5.66 -14.81
CA LYS A 176 -7.67 -6.99 -14.83
C LYS A 176 -7.79 -7.65 -13.45
N PHE A 177 -8.04 -6.84 -12.42
CA PHE A 177 -8.46 -7.34 -11.11
C PHE A 177 -9.94 -7.71 -11.09
N LEU A 178 -10.35 -8.52 -10.12
CA LEU A 178 -11.75 -8.90 -9.96
C LEU A 178 -12.58 -7.73 -9.38
N PRO A 179 -13.90 -7.68 -9.64
CA PRO A 179 -14.75 -6.56 -9.20
C PRO A 179 -15.23 -6.70 -7.75
N GLU A 180 -14.61 -7.57 -6.95
CA GLU A 180 -14.85 -7.65 -5.52
C GLU A 180 -13.83 -6.82 -4.74
N TYR A 181 -14.28 -6.23 -3.64
CA TYR A 181 -13.49 -5.29 -2.85
C TYR A 181 -13.54 -5.63 -1.37
N HIS A 182 -12.41 -5.43 -0.70
CA HIS A 182 -12.29 -5.46 0.75
C HIS A 182 -11.99 -4.04 1.24
N PHE A 183 -12.83 -3.52 2.12
CA PHE A 183 -12.66 -2.17 2.69
C PHE A 183 -11.99 -2.26 4.06
N GLY A 184 -10.93 -1.47 4.23
CA GLY A 184 -10.27 -1.31 5.52
C GLY A 184 -11.11 -0.45 6.47
N SER A 185 -10.94 -0.68 7.76
CA SER A 185 -11.46 0.20 8.81
C SER A 185 -10.41 1.19 9.29
N THR A 186 -10.84 2.27 9.96
CA THR A 186 -9.96 3.27 10.57
C THR A 186 -9.58 2.95 12.02
N HIS A 187 -9.94 1.77 12.53
CA HIS A 187 -9.54 1.31 13.86
C HIS A 187 -8.13 0.71 13.82
N LEU A 188 -7.13 1.58 13.71
CA LEU A 188 -5.75 1.18 13.44
C LEU A 188 -5.05 0.54 14.64
N CYS A 189 -3.97 -0.20 14.35
CA CYS A 189 -3.00 -0.59 15.37
C CYS A 189 -2.17 0.62 15.83
N PRO A 190 -1.83 0.72 17.13
CA PRO A 190 -0.90 1.74 17.61
C PRO A 190 0.50 1.50 17.05
N ASP A 191 1.29 2.56 16.94
CA ASP A 191 2.68 2.49 16.52
C ASP A 191 3.58 2.04 17.68
N GLU A 192 4.16 0.85 17.57
CA GLU A 192 5.07 0.33 18.61
C GLU A 192 6.36 1.15 18.73
N ARG A 193 6.79 1.89 17.69
CA ARG A 193 7.99 2.71 17.74
C ARG A 193 7.84 3.92 18.65
N GLU A 194 6.63 4.49 18.72
CA GLU A 194 6.30 5.60 19.61
C GLU A 194 6.29 5.14 21.08
N SER A 195 5.79 3.94 21.32
CA SER A 195 5.70 3.35 22.67
C SER A 195 7.06 2.95 23.25
N ALA A 196 8.06 2.70 22.39
CA ALA A 196 9.41 2.33 22.77
C ALA A 196 10.34 3.54 23.04
N SER A 197 9.89 4.78 22.80
CA SER A 197 10.68 5.97 23.08
C SER A 197 10.62 6.31 24.58
N PRO A 198 11.74 6.38 25.32
CA PRO A 198 11.72 6.73 26.73
C PRO A 198 11.22 8.17 26.89
N SER A 199 10.10 8.32 27.59
CA SER A 199 9.63 9.63 28.05
C SER A 199 10.74 10.30 28.86
N ILE A 200 11.30 11.40 28.37
CA ILE A 200 12.21 12.25 29.15
C ILE A 200 11.35 12.88 30.25
N SER A 201 11.31 12.27 31.44
CA SER A 201 10.82 12.93 32.64
C SER A 201 11.91 13.89 33.09
N ASN A 202 11.70 15.18 32.88
CA ASN A 202 12.47 16.22 33.55
C ASN A 202 12.10 16.16 35.05
N THR A 203 12.91 15.46 35.84
CA THR A 203 12.92 15.63 37.30
C THR A 203 14.15 16.47 37.64
N GLU A 204 13.95 17.77 37.61
CA GLU A 204 14.78 18.74 38.31
C GLU A 204 14.72 18.39 39.81
N SER A 205 15.83 17.90 40.36
CA SER A 205 16.01 17.76 41.81
C SER A 205 17.10 18.74 42.23
N ASP A 206 16.64 19.83 42.81
CA ASP A 206 17.41 20.79 43.57
C ASP A 206 17.70 20.24 44.98
N GLN A 207 18.78 20.74 45.59
CA GLN A 207 19.21 20.66 47.00
C GLN A 207 20.00 19.42 47.47
N THR A 208 21.05 19.50 48.30
CA THR A 208 21.86 20.59 48.88
C THR A 208 23.09 19.92 49.53
N GLU A 209 24.20 20.66 49.60
CA GLU A 209 25.46 20.36 50.28
C GLU A 209 25.32 19.95 51.76
N GLU A 210 26.11 18.98 52.24
CA GLU A 210 26.51 18.92 53.65
C GLU A 210 27.96 18.41 53.76
N ASN A 211 28.85 19.32 54.16
CA ASN A 211 30.27 19.09 54.36
C ASN A 211 30.51 18.96 55.88
N THR A 212 30.80 17.75 56.36
CA THR A 212 31.07 17.49 57.79
C THR A 212 32.50 17.87 58.17
N ASP A 213 32.63 18.96 58.91
CA ASP A 213 33.79 19.28 59.77
C ASP A 213 33.45 18.85 61.20
N VAL A 214 34.25 17.96 61.79
CA VAL A 214 34.16 17.59 63.21
C VAL A 214 35.57 17.45 63.78
N SER A 215 35.94 18.41 64.62
CA SER A 215 36.77 18.19 65.81
C SER A 215 36.17 19.01 66.96
N PRO A 216 36.12 18.45 68.18
CA PRO A 216 36.80 19.17 69.25
C PRO A 216 37.49 18.31 70.33
N GLN A 217 38.44 19.00 70.97
CA GLN A 217 39.18 18.78 72.23
C GLN A 217 40.38 17.84 72.27
#